data_AF-A0A0V8IMT3-F1
#
_entry.id   AF-A0A0V8IMT3-F1
#
_cell.length_a   1.000
_cell.length_b   1.000
_cell.length_c   1.000
_cell.angle_alpha   90.00
_cell.angle_beta   90.00
_cell.angle_gamma   90.00
#
_symmetry.space_group_name_H-M   'P 1'
#
loop_
_entity.id
_entity.type
_entity.pdbx_description
1 polymer ?
#
loop_
_entity_poly.entity_id
_entity_poly.type
_entity_poly.pdbx_seq_one_letter_code
_entity_poly.pdbx_strand_id
1 'polypeptide(L)'
;MSEEDFAELVAVLSRHSPTPRCSLYFADVFTWFADPSEAPVYEANLLDLPSVLKEASEDDQVFTPANIWPSDRSWLVYTDYDLWATKVSGSSKLINELRTNSFLETLDWTPSDDT
;
A
#
# COMPACT_ATOMS: atom_id res chain seq x y z
N MET A 1 -1.77 7.76 -8.06
CA MET A 1 -0.62 6.87 -8.38
C MET A 1 -1.01 6.02 -9.58
N SER A 2 -0.17 5.91 -10.61
CA SER A 2 -0.45 5.04 -11.78
C SER A 2 -0.16 3.56 -11.49
N GLU A 3 -0.50 2.67 -12.44
CA GLU A 3 -0.11 1.26 -12.39
C GLU A 3 1.42 1.11 -12.32
N GLU A 4 2.17 1.90 -13.11
CA GLU A 4 3.63 1.87 -13.10
C GLU A 4 4.20 2.37 -11.78
N ASP A 5 3.64 3.43 -11.21
CA ASP A 5 4.07 3.95 -9.91
C ASP A 5 3.85 2.90 -8.81
N PHE A 6 2.71 2.19 -8.85
CA PHE A 6 2.44 1.12 -7.88
C PHE A 6 3.41 -0.05 -8.04
N ALA A 7 3.72 -0.44 -9.27
CA ALA A 7 4.71 -1.48 -9.53
C ALA A 7 6.10 -1.11 -9.00
N GLU A 8 6.51 0.15 -9.15
CA GLU A 8 7.78 0.63 -8.61
C GLU A 8 7.75 0.71 -7.07
N LEU A 9 6.63 1.14 -6.47
CA LEU A 9 6.44 1.07 -5.02
C LEU A 9 6.60 -0.36 -4.51
N VAL A 10 5.96 -1.33 -5.15
CA VAL A 10 6.09 -2.77 -4.84
C VAL A 10 7.56 -3.22 -4.95
N ALA A 11 8.26 -2.78 -5.99
CA ALA A 11 9.68 -3.10 -6.18
C ALA A 11 10.54 -2.58 -5.02
N VAL A 12 10.33 -1.34 -4.56
CA VAL A 12 11.01 -0.79 -3.37
C VAL A 12 10.66 -1.60 -2.12
N LEU A 13 9.37 -1.82 -1.84
CA LEU A 13 8.92 -2.56 -0.65
C LEU A 13 9.49 -3.98 -0.58
N SER A 14 9.63 -4.65 -1.73
CA SER A 14 10.22 -6.00 -1.80
C SER A 14 11.66 -6.04 -1.27
N ARG A 15 12.46 -4.99 -1.50
CA ARG A 15 13.85 -4.88 -1.02
C ARG A 15 13.96 -4.64 0.49
N HIS A 16 12.87 -4.19 1.11
CA HIS A 16 12.74 -3.97 2.56
C HIS A 16 11.91 -5.04 3.26
N SER A 17 11.56 -6.12 2.57
CA SER A 17 10.79 -7.24 3.12
C SER A 17 11.66 -8.50 3.19
N PRO A 18 11.70 -9.23 4.33
CA PRO A 18 12.48 -10.46 4.42
C PRO A 18 11.89 -11.60 3.58
N THR A 19 10.59 -11.55 3.31
CA THR A 19 9.87 -12.46 2.42
C THR A 19 8.83 -11.67 1.63
N PRO A 20 8.38 -12.17 0.47
CA PRO A 20 7.37 -11.46 -0.31
C PRO A 20 5.94 -11.66 0.23
N ARG A 21 5.74 -12.36 1.35
CA ARG A 21 4.41 -12.53 1.94
C ARG A 21 3.95 -11.25 2.61
N CYS A 22 2.75 -10.81 2.23
CA CYS A 22 2.10 -9.64 2.78
C CYS A 22 0.62 -9.92 3.05
N SER A 23 0.07 -9.14 3.96
CA SER A 23 -1.35 -9.14 4.27
C SER A 23 -2.00 -7.90 3.64
N LEU A 24 -3.23 -8.06 3.17
CA LEU A 24 -4.05 -7.04 2.54
C LEU A 24 -5.32 -6.85 3.35
N TYR A 25 -5.70 -5.60 3.57
CA TYR A 25 -6.99 -5.23 4.11
C TYR A 25 -7.69 -4.29 3.15
N PHE A 26 -8.95 -4.59 2.85
CA PHE A 26 -9.81 -3.76 2.02
C PHE A 26 -10.77 -3.02 2.95
N ALA A 27 -10.69 -1.68 2.93
CA ALA A 27 -11.69 -0.87 3.61
C ALA A 27 -12.96 -0.90 2.76
N ASP A 28 -13.90 -1.75 3.15
CA ASP A 28 -15.18 -1.82 2.46
C ASP A 28 -16.03 -0.59 2.84
N VAL A 29 -16.34 0.22 1.84
CA VAL A 29 -17.19 1.42 2.01
C VAL A 29 -18.68 1.02 2.15
N PHE A 30 -19.04 -0.19 1.75
CA PHE A 30 -20.41 -0.69 1.64
C PHE A 30 -20.80 -1.75 2.68
N THR A 31 -19.84 -2.41 3.35
CA THR A 31 -20.15 -3.31 4.48
C THR A 31 -19.90 -2.64 5.83
N TRP A 32 -20.98 -2.50 6.59
CA TRP A 32 -20.91 -2.20 8.01
C TRP A 32 -20.60 -3.50 8.76
N PHE A 33 -19.32 -3.77 9.04
CA PHE A 33 -18.98 -4.78 10.04
C PHE A 33 -19.41 -4.26 11.42
N ALA A 34 -20.14 -5.07 12.18
CA ALA A 34 -20.57 -4.70 13.53
C ALA A 34 -19.38 -4.54 14.48
N ASP A 35 -18.27 -5.25 14.20
CA ASP A 35 -16.96 -5.10 14.84
C ASP A 35 -15.87 -4.99 13.75
N PRO A 36 -15.09 -3.89 13.72
CA PRO A 36 -13.93 -3.75 12.83
C PRO A 36 -12.90 -4.88 12.93
N SER A 37 -12.85 -5.60 14.05
CA SER A 37 -11.93 -6.73 14.25
C SER A 37 -12.32 -7.98 13.44
N GLU A 38 -13.56 -8.05 12.95
CA GLU A 38 -14.05 -9.15 12.12
C GLU A 38 -13.79 -8.95 10.62
N ALA A 39 -13.30 -7.77 10.22
CA ALA A 39 -13.06 -7.49 8.83
C ALA A 39 -11.93 -8.38 8.27
N PRO A 40 -12.14 -8.99 7.09
CA PRO A 40 -11.21 -9.99 6.56
C PRO A 40 -9.86 -9.38 6.19
N VAL A 41 -8.80 -10.11 6.52
CA VAL A 41 -7.44 -9.85 6.06
C VAL A 41 -7.04 -10.98 5.13
N TYR A 42 -6.54 -10.62 3.96
CA TYR A 42 -6.15 -11.57 2.92
C TYR A 42 -4.63 -11.70 2.88
N GLU A 43 -4.13 -12.90 2.65
CA GLU A 43 -2.70 -13.14 2.45
C GLU A 43 -2.40 -13.14 0.95
N ALA A 44 -1.31 -12.46 0.58
CA ALA A 44 -0.87 -12.34 -0.80
C ALA A 44 0.65 -12.35 -0.92
N ASN A 45 1.12 -12.52 -2.14
CA ASN A 45 2.50 -12.30 -2.52
C ASN A 45 2.64 -10.88 -3.05
N LEU A 46 3.49 -10.08 -2.40
CA LEU A 46 3.76 -8.68 -2.70
C LEU A 46 4.11 -8.47 -4.17
N LEU A 47 4.87 -9.39 -4.77
CA LEU A 47 5.33 -9.29 -6.16
C LEU A 47 4.21 -9.53 -7.17
N ASP A 48 3.12 -10.17 -6.76
CA ASP A 48 1.99 -10.48 -7.63
C ASP A 48 0.95 -9.33 -7.63
N LEU A 49 1.02 -8.40 -6.67
CA LEU A 49 0.04 -7.33 -6.51
C LEU A 49 -0.16 -6.44 -7.74
N PRO A 50 0.89 -6.01 -8.47
CA PRO A 50 0.69 -5.18 -9.66
C PRO A 50 -0.20 -5.85 -10.72
N SER A 51 0.02 -7.15 -10.96
CA SER A 51 -0.80 -7.93 -11.90
C SER A 51 -2.23 -8.12 -11.40
N VAL A 52 -2.41 -8.41 -10.11
CA VAL A 52 -3.74 -8.58 -9.50
C VAL A 52 -4.55 -7.29 -9.59
N LEU A 53 -3.95 -6.13 -9.30
CA LEU A 53 -4.64 -4.85 -9.40
C LEU A 53 -4.98 -4.49 -10.85
N LYS A 54 -4.07 -4.80 -11.79
CA LYS A 54 -4.33 -4.61 -13.21
C LYS A 54 -5.55 -5.41 -13.66
N GLU A 55 -5.57 -6.72 -13.37
CA GLU A 55 -6.69 -7.60 -13.71
C GLU A 55 -8.01 -7.11 -13.09
N ALA A 56 -7.99 -6.70 -11.82
CA ALA A 56 -9.18 -6.14 -11.17
C ALA A 56 -9.66 -4.82 -11.81
N SER A 57 -8.73 -3.98 -12.27
CA SER A 57 -9.07 -2.72 -12.94
C SER A 57 -9.68 -2.89 -14.32
N GLU A 58 -9.34 -3.96 -15.04
CA GLU A 58 -9.89 -4.27 -16.37
C GLU A 58 -11.39 -4.66 -16.31
N ASP A 59 -11.88 -5.09 -15.15
CA ASP A 59 -13.29 -5.41 -14.88
C ASP A 59 -14.12 -4.17 -14.41
N ASP A 60 -13.64 -2.95 -14.69
CA ASP A 60 -14.24 -1.66 -14.27
C ASP A 60 -14.40 -1.49 -12.73
N GLN A 61 -13.72 -2.32 -11.93
CA GLN A 61 -13.74 -2.28 -10.47
C GLN A 61 -12.34 -2.06 -9.90
N VAL A 62 -11.89 -0.80 -9.82
CA VAL A 62 -10.65 -0.47 -9.12
C VAL A 62 -10.92 -0.45 -7.62
N PHE A 63 -10.77 -1.60 -6.97
CA PHE A 63 -10.68 -1.69 -5.52
C PHE A 63 -9.27 -2.11 -5.15
N THR A 64 -8.45 -1.15 -4.72
CA THR A 64 -7.17 -1.47 -4.11
C THR A 64 -7.34 -1.77 -2.62
N PRO A 65 -6.44 -2.58 -2.04
CA PRO A 65 -6.43 -2.78 -0.60
C PRO A 65 -6.08 -1.45 0.08
N ALA A 66 -6.90 -1.05 1.04
CA ALA A 66 -6.66 0.15 1.83
C ALA A 66 -5.38 0.05 2.68
N ASN A 67 -4.99 -1.16 3.07
CA ASN A 67 -3.74 -1.40 3.78
C ASN A 67 -3.00 -2.63 3.25
N ILE A 68 -1.67 -2.51 3.17
CA ILE A 68 -0.75 -3.58 2.80
C ILE A 68 0.40 -3.59 3.82
N TRP A 69 0.74 -4.75 4.39
CA TRP A 69 1.88 -4.88 5.29
C TRP A 69 2.56 -6.24 5.18
N PRO A 70 3.88 -6.34 5.41
CA PRO A 70 4.61 -7.60 5.36
C PRO A 70 4.36 -8.41 6.64
N SER A 71 4.64 -9.72 6.60
CA SER A 71 4.46 -10.60 7.76
C SER A 71 5.23 -10.16 9.02
N ASP A 72 6.36 -9.46 8.85
CA ASP A 72 7.20 -8.94 9.94
C ASP A 72 6.79 -7.53 10.43
N ARG A 73 5.77 -6.92 9.81
CA ARG A 73 5.25 -5.58 10.12
C ARG A 73 6.32 -4.47 10.06
N SER A 74 7.36 -4.65 9.25
CA SER A 74 8.44 -3.68 9.09
C SER A 74 8.04 -2.39 8.35
N TRP A 75 6.91 -2.42 7.63
CA TRP A 75 6.31 -1.26 6.97
C TRP A 75 4.78 -1.41 6.84
N LEU A 76 4.11 -0.31 6.50
CA LEU A 76 2.69 -0.25 6.19
C LEU A 76 2.49 0.70 5.01
N VAL A 77 1.76 0.23 3.99
CA VAL A 77 1.13 1.10 3.00
C VAL A 77 -0.30 1.32 3.45
N TYR A 78 -0.71 2.58 3.46
CA TYR A 78 -2.10 3.00 3.51
C TYR A 78 -2.42 3.72 2.22
N THR A 79 -3.51 3.37 1.56
CA THR A 79 -3.90 4.01 0.31
C THR A 79 -5.41 4.10 0.18
N ASP A 80 -5.89 5.13 -0.51
CA ASP A 80 -7.28 5.19 -0.92
C ASP A 80 -7.59 4.13 -1.99
N TYR A 81 -8.86 3.78 -2.13
CA TYR A 81 -9.33 2.69 -3.01
C TYR A 81 -8.95 2.89 -4.49
N ASP A 82 -8.71 4.14 -4.91
CA ASP A 82 -8.33 4.57 -6.25
C ASP A 82 -6.83 4.92 -6.37
N LEU A 83 -6.04 4.68 -5.32
CA LEU A 83 -4.62 5.01 -5.23
C LEU A 83 -4.28 6.51 -5.36
N TRP A 84 -5.23 7.41 -5.10
CA TRP A 84 -4.95 8.85 -5.16
C TRP A 84 -4.12 9.36 -3.98
N ALA A 85 -4.41 8.92 -2.76
CA ALA A 85 -3.59 9.25 -1.59
C ALA A 85 -2.90 7.99 -1.06
N THR A 86 -1.59 7.91 -1.21
CA THR A 86 -0.78 6.79 -0.69
C THR A 86 0.21 7.30 0.36
N LYS A 87 0.15 6.69 1.54
CA LYS A 87 1.09 6.92 2.64
C LYS A 87 1.87 5.64 2.91
N VAL A 88 3.19 5.76 2.98
CA VAL A 88 4.08 4.66 3.38
C VAL A 88 4.72 4.98 4.72
N SER A 89 4.65 4.03 5.65
CA SER A 89 5.31 4.09 6.96
C SER A 89 6.28 2.92 7.10
N GLY A 90 7.44 3.13 7.71
CA GLY A 90 8.43 2.07 7.92
C GLY A 90 9.77 2.62 8.38
N SER A 91 10.83 1.82 8.21
CA SER A 91 12.18 2.23 8.62
C SER A 91 12.67 3.47 7.87
N SER A 92 13.59 4.25 8.49
CA SER A 92 14.22 5.38 7.80
C SER A 92 14.94 4.98 6.52
N LYS A 93 15.45 3.74 6.43
CA LYS A 93 16.08 3.21 5.22
C LYS A 93 15.06 3.10 4.08
N LEU A 94 13.88 2.57 4.35
CA LEU A 94 12.78 2.47 3.38
C LEU A 94 12.32 3.86 2.94
N ILE A 95 12.04 4.75 3.90
CA ILE A 95 11.55 6.10 3.59
C ILE A 95 12.57 6.90 2.77
N ASN A 96 13.86 6.80 3.09
CA ASN A 96 14.90 7.45 2.31
C ASN A 96 14.98 6.89 0.89
N GLU A 97 14.87 5.58 0.71
CA GLU A 97 14.87 4.97 -0.63
C GLU A 97 13.69 5.46 -1.46
N LEU A 98 12.48 5.49 -0.89
CA LEU A 98 11.29 6.05 -1.55
C LEU A 98 11.50 7.52 -1.93
N ARG A 99 12.02 8.34 -1.01
CA ARG A 99 12.29 9.77 -1.25
C ARG A 99 13.29 10.00 -2.39
N THR A 100 14.30 9.12 -2.50
CA THR A 100 15.34 9.23 -3.53
C THR A 100 14.97 8.54 -4.85
N ASN A 101 13.85 7.83 -4.90
CA ASN A 101 13.41 7.14 -6.10
C ASN A 101 12.93 8.17 -7.14
N SER A 102 13.60 8.24 -8.29
CA SER A 102 13.28 9.23 -9.34
C SER A 102 11.95 8.97 -10.05
N PHE A 103 11.36 7.79 -9.89
CA PHE A 103 10.09 7.41 -10.50
C PHE A 103 8.90 7.73 -9.61
N LEU A 104 9.09 7.75 -8.27
CA LEU A 104 8.01 8.00 -7.32
C LEU A 104 8.02 9.46 -6.86
N GLU A 105 6.89 10.14 -7.06
CA GLU A 105 6.66 11.44 -6.43
C GLU A 105 6.42 11.25 -4.93
N THR A 106 7.15 11.98 -4.09
CA THR A 106 7.02 11.90 -2.63
C THR A 106 6.87 13.28 -2.01
N LEU A 107 6.03 13.37 -0.99
CA LEU A 107 5.85 14.57 -0.17
C LEU A 107 6.08 14.20 1.30
N ASP A 108 7.01 14.90 1.94
CA ASP A 108 7.20 14.79 3.38
C ASP A 108 6.12 15.62 4.08
N TRP A 109 5.09 14.94 4.62
CA TRP A 109 4.10 15.60 5.46
C TRP A 109 4.70 15.89 6.84
N THR A 110 4.67 17.15 7.23
CA THR A 110 4.95 17.59 8.60
C THR A 110 3.69 18.26 9.14
N PRO A 111 3.26 17.98 10.39
CA PRO A 111 2.19 18.75 11.01
C PRO A 111 2.57 20.23 11.00
N SER A 112 1.62 21.10 10.67
CA SER A 112 1.80 22.54 10.90
C SER A 112 2.01 22.75 12.40
N ASP A 113 3.02 23.54 12.78
CA ASP A 113 3.09 24.12 14.13
C ASP A 113 2.00 25.20 14.23
N ASP A 114 0.74 24.80 14.37
CA ASP A 114 -0.35 25.71 14.72
C ASP A 114 -0.08 26.22 16.15
N THR A 115 0.51 27.42 16.22
CA THR A 115 0.74 28.20 17.44
C THR A 115 -0.30 29.29 17.60
#